data_AF-A0A1S3RCJ3-F1
#
_entry.id   AF-A0A1S3RCJ3-F1
#
_cell.length_a   1.000
_cell.length_b   1.000
_cell.length_c   1.000
_cell.angle_alpha   90.00
_cell.angle_beta   90.00
_cell.angle_gamma   90.00
#
_symmetry.space_group_name_H-M   'P 1'
#
loop_
_entity.id
_entity.type
_entity.pdbx_description
1 polymer ?
#
loop_
_entity_poly.entity_id
_entity_poly.type
_entity_poly.pdbx_seq_one_letter_code
_entity_poly.pdbx_strand_id
1 'polypeptide(L)'
;MKFGCLFAVLCLAVGAIAGKYSREMNDQKPSMDGKNTVEFRIAKLNQVWEKAIRMQLPPVRQAELHSDLKIQEKDELQWKKTKADGMDENGEREAKLRRGFN
;
A
#
# COMPACT_ATOMS: atom_id res chain seq x y z
N MET A 1 19.34 -39.05 -4.29
CA MET A 1 19.38 -37.86 -3.40
C MET A 1 19.52 -36.53 -4.17
N LYS A 2 18.98 -36.39 -5.40
CA LYS A 2 19.13 -35.17 -6.24
C LYS A 2 17.80 -34.43 -6.50
N PHE A 3 16.67 -35.14 -6.39
CA PHE A 3 15.33 -34.58 -6.62
C PHE A 3 14.80 -33.72 -5.47
N GLY A 4 15.22 -33.99 -4.22
CA GLY A 4 14.81 -33.20 -3.05
C GLY A 4 15.34 -31.77 -3.08
N CYS A 5 16.58 -31.56 -3.56
CA CYS A 5 17.15 -30.22 -3.74
C CYS A 5 16.44 -29.45 -4.85
N LEU A 6 16.08 -30.10 -5.96
CA LEU A 6 15.30 -29.47 -7.03
C LEU A 6 13.93 -29.00 -6.56
N PHE A 7 13.25 -29.80 -5.75
CA PHE A 7 11.94 -29.45 -5.19
C PHE A 7 12.05 -28.31 -4.17
N ALA A 8 13.07 -28.33 -3.31
CA ALA A 8 13.32 -27.26 -2.35
C ALA A 8 13.67 -25.92 -3.03
N VAL A 9 14.44 -25.95 -4.12
CA VAL A 9 14.77 -24.76 -4.93
C VAL A 9 13.52 -24.22 -5.63
N LEU A 10 12.65 -25.09 -6.15
CA LEU A 10 11.38 -24.69 -6.76
C LEU A 10 10.43 -24.02 -5.75
N CYS A 11 10.31 -24.55 -4.53
CA CYS A 11 9.48 -23.96 -3.48
C CYS A 11 10.01 -22.59 -3.00
N LEU A 12 11.34 -22.43 -2.88
CA LEU A 12 11.95 -21.15 -2.54
C LEU A 12 11.77 -20.11 -3.66
N ALA A 13 11.85 -20.53 -4.92
CA ALA A 13 11.61 -19.65 -6.06
C ALA A 13 10.17 -19.12 -6.06
N VAL A 14 9.17 -19.98 -5.84
CA VAL A 14 7.74 -19.58 -5.79
C VAL A 14 7.46 -18.60 -4.64
N GLY A 15 8.10 -18.78 -3.48
CA GLY A 15 7.98 -17.84 -2.36
C GLY A 15 8.52 -16.44 -2.66
N ALA A 16 9.54 -16.32 -3.52
CA ALA A 16 10.15 -15.06 -3.90
C ALA A 16 9.34 -14.26 -4.94
N ILE A 17 8.56 -14.93 -5.79
CA ILE A 17 7.70 -14.29 -6.82
C ILE A 17 6.39 -13.75 -6.21
N ALA A 18 5.97 -14.24 -5.05
CA ALA A 18 4.84 -13.71 -4.28
C ALA A 18 5.23 -12.47 -3.45
N GLY A 19 6.04 -11.59 -4.04
CA GLY A 19 6.49 -10.35 -3.41
C GLY A 19 5.30 -9.43 -3.13
N LYS A 20 4.92 -9.30 -1.85
CA LYS A 20 3.94 -8.31 -1.33
C LYS A 20 4.28 -6.85 -1.68
N TYR A 21 5.42 -6.61 -2.33
CA TYR A 21 5.96 -5.31 -2.73
C TYR A 21 6.32 -5.25 -4.22
N SER A 22 5.68 -6.06 -5.08
CA SER A 22 5.91 -6.00 -6.54
C SER A 22 5.39 -4.68 -7.12
N ARG A 23 6.15 -4.08 -8.05
CA ARG A 23 5.80 -2.84 -8.76
C ARG A 23 4.40 -2.90 -9.38
N GLU A 24 4.00 -4.08 -9.84
CA GLU A 24 2.68 -4.37 -10.44
C GLU A 24 1.50 -4.14 -9.48
N MET A 25 1.73 -4.17 -8.15
CA MET A 25 0.72 -3.84 -7.14
C MET A 25 0.59 -2.33 -6.90
N ASN A 26 1.62 -1.55 -7.26
CA ASN A 26 1.61 -0.09 -7.17
C ASN A 26 0.96 0.56 -8.40
N ASP A 27 1.01 -0.11 -9.55
CA ASP A 27 0.28 0.32 -10.72
C ASP A 27 -1.21 0.05 -10.48
N GLN A 28 -1.97 1.14 -10.29
CA GLN A 28 -3.42 1.06 -10.10
C GLN A 28 -4.04 0.38 -11.32
N LYS A 29 -4.45 -0.88 -11.19
CA LYS A 29 -5.25 -1.54 -12.22
C LYS A 29 -6.60 -0.82 -12.25
N PRO A 30 -7.04 -0.31 -13.42
CA PRO A 30 -8.40 0.22 -13.53
C PRO A 30 -9.37 -0.91 -13.20
N SER A 31 -10.23 -0.64 -12.21
CA SER A 31 -11.26 -1.55 -11.71
C SER A 31 -12.08 -2.08 -12.89
N MET A 32 -12.03 -3.40 -13.16
CA MET A 32 -12.75 -4.02 -14.29
C MET A 32 -14.27 -3.81 -14.25
N ASP A 33 -14.83 -3.40 -13.11
CA ASP A 33 -16.27 -3.23 -12.91
C ASP A 33 -16.75 -1.76 -12.82
N GLY A 34 -15.90 -0.76 -13.07
CA GLY A 34 -16.31 0.66 -13.11
C GLY A 34 -16.90 1.24 -11.81
N LYS A 35 -17.06 0.44 -10.75
CA LYS A 35 -17.68 0.82 -9.47
C LYS A 35 -16.70 1.31 -8.41
N ASN A 36 -15.43 0.94 -8.50
CA ASN A 36 -14.40 1.46 -7.61
C ASN A 36 -13.73 2.64 -8.31
N THR A 37 -14.33 3.82 -8.17
CA THR A 37 -13.65 5.09 -8.42
C THR A 37 -12.42 5.14 -7.50
N VAL A 38 -11.26 5.41 -8.07
CA VAL A 38 -10.01 5.60 -7.33
C VAL A 38 -10.21 6.76 -6.34
N GLU A 39 -10.47 6.44 -5.08
CA GLU A 39 -10.84 7.41 -4.03
C GLU A 39 -9.63 8.22 -3.53
N PHE A 40 -8.47 7.57 -3.51
CA PHE A 40 -7.19 8.16 -3.10
C PHE A 40 -6.17 8.12 -4.25
N ARG A 41 -5.36 9.17 -4.36
CA ARG A 41 -4.23 9.28 -5.30
C ARG A 41 -3.09 8.32 -4.96
N ILE A 42 -3.10 7.76 -3.76
CA ILE A 42 -2.07 6.84 -3.26
C ILE A 42 -2.62 5.42 -3.25
N ALA A 43 -2.02 4.54 -4.06
CA ALA A 43 -2.48 3.16 -4.24
C ALA A 43 -2.61 2.36 -2.93
N LYS A 44 -1.65 2.50 -1.99
CA LYS A 44 -1.74 1.82 -0.68
C LYS A 44 -2.97 2.23 0.14
N LEU A 45 -3.43 3.48 0.04
CA LEU A 45 -4.61 3.95 0.76
C LEU A 45 -5.89 3.38 0.15
N ASN A 46 -5.95 3.27 -1.18
CA ASN A 46 -7.04 2.53 -1.85
C ASN A 46 -7.09 1.08 -1.41
N GLN A 47 -5.94 0.39 -1.30
CA GLN A 47 -5.92 -1.00 -0.83
C GLN A 47 -6.48 -1.14 0.59
N VAL A 48 -6.15 -0.22 1.50
CA VAL A 48 -6.70 -0.21 2.87
C VAL A 48 -8.21 0.08 2.83
N TRP A 49 -8.63 1.06 2.03
CA TRP A 49 -10.05 1.43 1.88
C TRP A 49 -10.90 0.30 1.30
N GLU A 50 -10.46 -0.33 0.22
CA GLU A 50 -11.13 -1.48 -0.37
C GLU A 50 -11.20 -2.66 0.59
N LYS A 51 -10.11 -2.90 1.35
CA LYS A 51 -10.10 -3.91 2.40
C LYS A 51 -11.12 -3.60 3.49
N ALA A 52 -11.26 -2.33 3.89
CA ALA A 52 -12.23 -1.91 4.89
C ALA A 52 -13.68 -2.14 4.41
N ILE A 53 -13.98 -1.79 3.16
CA ILE A 53 -15.29 -2.06 2.53
C ILE A 53 -15.54 -3.58 2.48
N ARG A 54 -14.56 -4.36 2.04
CA ARG A 54 -14.67 -5.83 1.96
C ARG A 54 -14.88 -6.49 3.33
N MET A 55 -14.30 -5.94 4.39
CA MET A 55 -14.49 -6.40 5.76
C MET A 55 -15.79 -5.91 6.40
N GLN A 56 -16.61 -5.13 5.68
CA GLN A 56 -17.90 -4.62 6.15
C GLN A 56 -17.78 -3.92 7.52
N LEU A 57 -16.81 -3.01 7.65
CA LEU A 57 -16.68 -2.22 8.87
C LEU A 57 -17.98 -1.42 9.15
N PRO A 58 -18.33 -1.20 10.43
CA PRO A 58 -19.48 -0.35 10.78
C PRO A 58 -19.35 1.04 10.15
N PRO A 59 -20.46 1.66 9.69
CA PRO A 59 -20.42 2.94 8.98
C PRO A 59 -19.67 4.06 9.73
N VAL A 60 -19.78 4.08 11.06
CA VAL A 60 -19.07 5.04 11.92
C VAL A 60 -17.55 4.86 11.80
N ARG A 61 -17.06 3.63 11.99
CA ARG A 61 -15.63 3.30 11.85
C ARG A 61 -15.13 3.47 10.42
N GLN A 62 -15.99 3.26 9.43
CA GLN A 62 -15.67 3.50 8.03
C GLN A 62 -15.48 4.99 7.76
N ALA A 63 -16.32 5.87 8.30
CA ALA A 63 -16.17 7.32 8.17
C ALA A 63 -14.92 7.84 8.90
N GLU A 64 -14.65 7.35 10.12
CA GLU A 64 -13.42 7.65 10.86
C GLU A 64 -12.18 7.24 10.05
N LEU A 65 -12.14 6.00 9.57
CA LEU A 65 -11.05 5.50 8.73
C LEU A 65 -10.89 6.32 7.44
N HIS A 66 -11.98 6.72 6.79
CA HIS A 66 -11.91 7.55 5.58
C HIS A 66 -11.25 8.90 5.87
N SER A 67 -11.62 9.53 6.99
CA SER A 67 -11.01 10.79 7.42
C SER A 67 -9.52 10.65 7.75
N ASP A 68 -9.12 9.57 8.42
CA ASP A 68 -7.72 9.29 8.73
C ASP A 68 -6.89 9.05 7.46
N LEU A 69 -7.43 8.27 6.52
CA LEU A 69 -6.79 8.02 5.22
C LEU A 69 -6.64 9.32 4.40
N LYS A 70 -7.58 10.26 4.51
CA LYS A 70 -7.47 11.58 3.86
C LYS A 70 -6.35 12.44 4.45
N ILE A 71 -6.18 12.42 5.78
CA ILE A 71 -5.07 13.12 6.44
C ILE A 71 -3.74 12.51 5.97
N GLN A 72 -3.66 11.18 5.95
CA GLN A 72 -2.45 10.50 5.50
C GLN A 72 -2.14 10.75 4.02
N GLU A 73 -3.15 10.81 3.15
CA GLU A 73 -2.97 11.18 1.74
C GLU A 73 -2.29 12.55 1.60
N LYS A 74 -2.77 13.53 2.35
CA LYS A 74 -2.21 14.88 2.35
C LYS A 74 -0.75 14.86 2.82
N ASP A 75 -0.46 14.19 3.92
CA ASP A 75 0.88 14.19 4.51
C ASP A 75 1.89 13.44 3.62
N GLU A 76 1.48 12.36 2.96
CA GLU A 76 2.29 11.63 1.98
C GLU A 76 2.56 12.44 0.72
N LEU A 77 1.57 13.16 0.20
CA LEU A 77 1.76 14.04 -0.97
C LEU A 77 2.70 15.21 -0.62
N GLN A 78 2.54 15.78 0.58
CA GLN A 78 3.43 16.83 1.07
C GLN A 78 4.86 16.33 1.24
N TRP A 79 5.03 15.14 1.84
CA TRP A 79 6.34 14.52 1.98
C TRP A 79 6.98 14.22 0.62
N LYS A 80 6.23 13.66 -0.34
CA LYS A 80 6.75 13.43 -1.71
C LYS A 80 7.24 14.72 -2.37
N LYS A 81 6.51 15.83 -2.19
CA LYS A 81 6.93 17.15 -2.67
C LYS A 81 8.22 17.60 -2.00
N THR A 82 8.25 17.62 -0.67
CA THR A 82 9.44 18.00 0.12
C THR A 82 10.66 17.12 -0.20
N LYS A 83 10.47 15.82 -0.38
CA LYS A 83 11.52 14.88 -0.76
C LYS A 83 12.07 15.19 -2.14
N ALA A 84 11.20 15.52 -3.11
CA ALA A 84 11.63 15.96 -4.44
C ALA A 84 12.40 17.29 -4.38
N ASP A 85 12.04 18.17 -3.45
CA ASP A 85 12.73 19.44 -3.17
C ASP A 85 14.04 19.25 -2.36
N GLY A 86 14.41 18.01 -2.02
CA GLY A 86 15.65 17.70 -1.28
C GLY A 86 15.62 18.06 0.22
N MET A 87 14.47 18.46 0.76
CA MET A 87 14.35 18.97 2.14
C MET A 87 14.17 17.89 3.23
N ASP A 88 14.32 16.60 2.89
CA ASP A 88 14.18 15.46 3.81
C ASP A 88 15.33 14.45 3.65
N GLU A 89 16.57 14.95 3.67
CA GLU A 89 17.78 14.12 3.48
C GLU A 89 17.94 13.05 4.57
N ASN A 90 17.50 13.35 5.80
CA ASN A 90 17.59 12.45 6.95
C ASN A 90 16.44 11.43 6.99
N GLY A 91 15.41 11.58 6.13
CA GLY A 91 14.24 10.70 6.11
C GLY A 91 13.38 10.73 7.39
N GLU A 92 13.53 11.76 8.23
CA GLU A 92 12.80 11.86 9.49
C GLU A 92 11.29 11.96 9.26
N ARG A 93 10.88 12.73 8.25
CA ARG A 93 9.47 12.87 7.90
C ARG A 93 8.91 11.57 7.32
N GLU A 94 9.69 10.86 6.50
CA GLU A 94 9.31 9.51 6.04
C GLU A 94 9.12 8.54 7.22
N ALA A 95 10.06 8.53 8.17
CA ALA A 95 9.99 7.66 9.34
C ALA A 95 8.74 7.94 10.19
N LYS A 96 8.38 9.22 10.36
CA LYS A 96 7.15 9.61 11.08
C LYS A 96 5.89 9.13 10.35
N LEU A 97 5.83 9.27 9.03
CA LEU A 97 4.69 8.77 8.23
C LEU A 97 4.54 7.25 8.31
N ARG A 98 5.66 6.53 8.27
CA ARG A 98 5.66 5.07 8.42
C ARG A 98 5.20 4.64 9.82
N ARG A 99 5.63 5.36 10.86
CA ARG A 99 5.19 5.09 12.24
C ARG A 99 3.71 5.37 12.47
N GLY A 100 3.16 6.41 11.82
CA GLY A 100 1.73 6.70 11.94
C GLY A 100 0.81 5.70 11.22
N PHE A 101 1.35 4.90 10.31
CA PHE A 101 0.59 3.93 9.53
C PHE A 101 0.64 2.49 10.06
N ASN A 102 1.66 2.16 10.86
CA ASN A 102 1.83 0.84 11.48
C ASN A 102 1.12 0.77 12.82
#